data_AF-A0A0C5BV29-F1
#
_entry.id   AF-A0A0C5BV29-F1
#
_cell.length_a   1.000
_cell.length_b   1.000
_cell.length_c   1.000
_cell.angle_alpha   90.00
_cell.angle_beta   90.00
_cell.angle_gamma   90.00
#
_symmetry.space_group_name_H-M   'P 1'
#
loop_
_entity.id
_entity.type
_entity.pdbx_description
1 polymer ?
#
loop_
_entity_poly.entity_id
_entity_poly.type
_entity_poly.pdbx_seq_one_letter_code
_entity_poly.pdbx_strand_id
1 'polypeptide(L)'
;MGPDLSVVLPVSAIVIEFIVRVVAVIVVPPGRRPTTALAWLMAIFLIPYLGVLLFLIIGSNRLPRRRRRKQDEINRIIRESMEGVDRVAPHLSRPQWFESVVTLNRNLGAMPLVGGNDARLHGDYEATIRAMGEEIDRARRYVHCEFYILAADATTAPFFDALDRAVARGVTVRILLDHIASIRVPGYFRGTYRRLRSLQHAGAQWAYMLPVRPWRGQYQRPDLRNHRKLLIVDGTAAFMGSQNVVDSSYNKRGNIRRCLHWRDLMVRLEGPIVQGINAIFITDWYSETDELLLNESEPTAVLHQRETIDCQVVPSGPGFVGENNLRLFLTLLYSAQKSIIITSPYFVPDEAMLYAITTATRRGVHVELFVSETGDQAVVYHAQRSYYEALLIAGVRIWMYRTPTILHAKHVTIDDDVAVIGSSNMDMRSFTLNLEVSLMVRGSEFVEDLREVQQDYREHSRELSLREWQQQPLRSTLLDNLARLTSALQ
;
A
#
# COMPACT_ATOMS: atom_id res chain seq x y z
N MET A 1 -2.33 64.23 -9.00
CA MET A 1 -1.14 63.47 -8.56
C MET A 1 -1.56 62.02 -8.43
N GLY A 2 -1.21 61.19 -9.40
CA GLY A 2 -1.43 59.74 -9.29
C GLY A 2 -0.51 59.15 -8.23
N PRO A 3 -0.89 58.06 -7.54
CA PRO A 3 -0.03 57.44 -6.57
C PRO A 3 1.22 56.89 -7.27
N ASP A 4 2.38 57.08 -6.63
CA ASP A 4 3.66 56.64 -7.17
C ASP A 4 3.69 55.11 -7.23
N LEU A 5 3.69 54.55 -8.44
CA LEU A 5 3.72 53.11 -8.68
C LEU A 5 4.91 52.43 -7.99
N SER A 6 6.02 53.14 -7.78
CA SER A 6 7.20 52.61 -7.08
C SER A 6 6.95 52.35 -5.59
N VAL A 7 5.96 53.02 -4.99
CA VAL A 7 5.56 52.85 -3.58
C VAL A 7 4.34 51.95 -3.47
N VAL A 8 3.38 52.07 -4.40
CA VAL A 8 2.14 51.28 -4.37
C VAL A 8 2.42 49.78 -4.52
N LEU A 9 3.31 49.39 -5.43
CA LEU A 9 3.63 47.99 -5.70
C LEU A 9 4.21 47.25 -4.48
N PRO A 10 5.29 47.73 -3.81
CA PRO A 10 5.85 47.03 -2.65
C PRO A 10 4.91 47.02 -1.45
N VAL A 11 4.17 48.11 -1.20
CA VAL A 11 3.18 48.16 -0.12
C VAL A 11 2.06 47.16 -0.36
N SER A 12 1.57 47.07 -1.60
CA SER A 12 0.55 46.08 -1.98
C SER A 12 1.06 44.64 -1.80
N ALA A 13 2.31 44.36 -2.17
CA ALA A 13 2.92 43.04 -1.99
C ALA A 13 3.00 42.65 -0.50
N ILE A 14 3.43 43.56 0.38
CA ILE A 14 3.50 43.32 1.83
C ILE A 14 2.11 43.08 2.42
N VAL A 15 1.11 43.87 2.02
CA VAL A 15 -0.28 43.68 2.46
C VAL A 15 -0.82 42.32 2.01
N ILE A 16 -0.56 41.91 0.76
CA ILE A 16 -0.95 40.60 0.24
C ILE A 16 -0.28 39.49 1.05
N GLU A 17 1.02 39.58 1.33
CA GLU A 17 1.73 38.58 2.15
C GLU A 17 1.17 38.49 3.57
N PHE A 18 0.84 39.62 4.19
CA PHE A 18 0.22 39.64 5.51
C PHE A 18 -1.15 38.96 5.49
N ILE A 19 -2.01 39.29 4.52
CA ILE A 19 -3.32 38.65 4.33
C ILE A 19 -3.15 37.14 4.13
N VAL A 20 -2.22 36.72 3.26
CA VAL A 20 -1.92 35.30 3.01
C VAL A 20 -1.55 34.58 4.31
N ARG A 21 -0.70 35.16 5.15
CA ARG A 21 -0.29 34.56 6.44
C ARG A 21 -1.47 34.45 7.42
N VAL A 22 -2.29 35.49 7.53
CA VAL A 22 -3.49 35.48 8.40
C VAL A 22 -4.48 34.41 7.93
N VAL A 23 -4.76 34.36 6.62
CA VAL A 23 -5.64 33.35 6.03
C VAL A 23 -5.08 31.94 6.24
N ALA A 24 -3.76 31.75 6.08
CA ALA A 24 -3.12 30.46 6.27
C ALA A 24 -3.31 29.92 7.70
N VAL A 25 -3.20 30.76 8.74
CA VAL A 25 -3.43 30.36 10.14
C VAL A 25 -4.86 29.85 10.37
N ILE A 26 -5.84 30.36 9.62
CA ILE A 26 -7.24 29.94 9.73
C ILE A 26 -7.52 28.68 8.89
N VAL A 27 -6.96 28.61 7.68
CA VAL A 27 -7.32 27.60 6.67
C VAL A 27 -6.45 26.33 6.74
N VAL A 28 -5.19 26.44 7.14
CA VAL A 28 -4.24 25.31 7.14
C VAL A 28 -4.50 24.33 8.29
N PRO A 29 -4.69 24.73 9.56
CA PRO A 29 -4.79 23.78 10.67
C PRO A 29 -5.97 22.79 10.65
N PRO A 30 -7.21 23.17 10.25
CA PRO A 30 -8.36 22.29 10.38
C PRO A 30 -8.18 20.90 9.73
N GLY A 31 -8.37 19.85 10.53
CA GLY A 31 -8.34 18.46 10.08
C GLY A 31 -6.97 17.90 9.71
N ARG A 32 -5.87 18.55 10.13
CA ARG A 32 -4.49 18.09 9.95
C ARG A 32 -3.83 17.78 11.30
N ARG A 33 -2.82 16.93 11.29
CA ARG A 33 -1.95 16.73 12.46
C ARG A 33 -1.24 18.06 12.78
N PRO A 34 -1.04 18.41 14.06
CA PRO A 34 -0.39 19.67 14.45
C PRO A 34 0.97 19.88 13.77
N THR A 35 1.76 18.81 13.65
CA THR A 35 3.07 18.81 12.99
C THR A 35 2.97 19.15 11.50
N THR A 36 2.07 18.49 10.76
CA THR A 36 1.82 18.77 9.34
C THR A 36 1.28 20.19 9.12
N ALA A 37 0.37 20.65 9.98
CA ALA A 37 -0.16 22.01 9.93
C ALA A 37 0.95 23.05 10.15
N LEU A 38 1.79 22.85 11.15
CA LEU A 38 2.93 23.72 11.44
C LEU A 38 3.94 23.72 10.28
N ALA A 39 4.24 22.58 9.68
CA ALA A 39 5.15 22.50 8.52
C ALA A 39 4.64 23.35 7.34
N TRP A 40 3.34 23.28 7.04
CA TRP A 40 2.72 24.11 6.00
C TRP A 40 2.68 25.59 6.36
N LEU A 41 2.39 25.93 7.62
CA LEU A 41 2.45 27.31 8.09
C LEU A 41 3.88 27.85 7.96
N MET A 42 4.90 27.10 8.36
CA MET A 42 6.30 27.50 8.20
C MET A 42 6.66 27.72 6.72
N ALA A 43 6.25 26.83 5.82
CA ALA A 43 6.48 26.99 4.38
C ALA A 43 5.84 28.28 3.83
N ILE A 44 4.59 28.57 4.22
CA ILE A 44 3.87 29.79 3.80
C ILE A 44 4.45 31.04 4.48
N PHE A 45 4.96 30.95 5.71
CA PHE A 45 5.54 32.11 6.38
C PHE A 45 6.90 32.48 5.79
N LEU A 46 7.74 31.49 5.51
CA LEU A 46 9.10 31.68 4.97
C LEU A 46 9.10 32.02 3.48
N ILE A 47 8.21 31.41 2.70
CA ILE A 47 8.17 31.60 1.23
C ILE A 47 6.69 31.71 0.78
N PRO A 48 5.99 32.84 1.03
CA PRO A 48 4.53 32.91 0.93
C PRO A 48 3.94 32.45 -0.40
N TYR A 49 4.43 32.99 -1.52
CA TYR A 49 3.87 32.66 -2.84
C TYR A 49 4.08 31.19 -3.21
N LEU A 50 5.30 30.67 -3.00
CA LEU A 50 5.63 29.28 -3.30
C LEU A 50 4.95 28.33 -2.30
N GLY A 51 4.92 28.68 -1.02
CA GLY A 51 4.29 27.90 0.04
C GLY A 51 2.79 27.76 -0.18
N VAL A 52 2.10 28.83 -0.57
CA VAL A 52 0.67 28.77 -0.96
C VAL A 52 0.49 27.91 -2.20
N LEU A 53 1.30 28.10 -3.24
CA LEU A 53 1.22 27.30 -4.46
C LEU A 53 1.38 25.81 -4.16
N LEU A 54 2.41 25.44 -3.40
CA LEU A 54 2.65 24.06 -2.97
C LEU A 54 1.49 23.55 -2.09
N PHE A 55 0.97 24.35 -1.17
CA PHE A 55 -0.16 23.98 -0.33
C PHE A 55 -1.44 23.73 -1.14
N LEU A 56 -1.68 24.50 -2.20
CA LEU A 56 -2.83 24.28 -3.08
C LEU A 56 -2.70 23.00 -3.93
N ILE A 57 -1.48 22.61 -4.29
CA ILE A 57 -1.22 21.39 -5.08
C ILE A 57 -1.21 20.14 -4.20
N ILE A 58 -0.57 20.19 -3.01
CA ILE A 58 -0.30 19.01 -2.16
C ILE A 58 -0.69 19.16 -0.67
N GLY A 59 -1.33 20.25 -0.25
CA GLY A 59 -1.60 20.51 1.17
C GLY A 59 -2.81 19.79 1.77
N SER A 60 -3.69 19.18 0.97
CA SER A 60 -4.94 18.52 1.45
C SER A 60 -5.02 17.05 1.04
N ASN A 61 -4.91 16.12 1.99
CA ASN A 61 -5.01 14.66 1.77
C ASN A 61 -6.39 14.13 1.36
N ARG A 62 -7.44 14.95 1.38
CA ARG A 62 -8.82 14.51 1.07
C ARG A 62 -9.05 14.32 -0.42
N LEU A 63 -9.64 13.19 -0.79
CA LEU A 63 -10.14 12.96 -2.16
C LEU A 63 -11.24 13.98 -2.54
N PRO A 64 -11.41 14.26 -3.85
CA PRO A 64 -12.52 15.07 -4.35
C PRO A 64 -13.88 14.56 -3.85
N ARG A 65 -14.83 15.47 -3.59
CA ARG A 65 -16.16 15.13 -3.02
C ARG A 65 -16.89 14.05 -3.83
N ARG A 66 -16.80 14.10 -5.16
CA ARG A 66 -17.42 13.10 -6.05
C ARG A 66 -16.90 11.68 -5.79
N ARG A 67 -15.59 11.51 -5.56
CA ARG A 67 -14.98 10.20 -5.28
C ARG A 67 -15.35 9.66 -3.91
N ARG A 68 -15.36 10.53 -2.90
CA ARG A 68 -15.81 10.13 -1.55
C ARG A 68 -17.25 9.62 -1.58
N ARG A 69 -18.15 10.30 -2.30
CA ARG A 69 -19.55 9.84 -2.47
C ARG A 69 -19.65 8.46 -3.12
N LYS A 70 -18.88 8.21 -4.20
CA LYS A 70 -18.83 6.88 -4.85
C LYS A 70 -18.34 5.80 -3.90
N GLN A 71 -17.31 6.11 -3.11
CA GLN A 71 -16.78 5.17 -2.13
C GLN A 71 -17.76 4.90 -0.98
N ASP A 72 -18.45 5.92 -0.49
CA ASP A 72 -19.49 5.76 0.53
C ASP A 72 -20.66 4.91 0.00
N GLU A 73 -21.05 5.12 -1.25
CA GLU A 73 -22.07 4.33 -1.95
C GLU A 73 -21.66 2.86 -2.05
N ILE A 74 -20.43 2.57 -2.48
CA ILE A 74 -19.95 1.18 -2.58
C ILE A 74 -19.73 0.55 -1.21
N ASN A 75 -19.17 1.27 -0.24
CA ASN A 75 -19.04 0.77 1.13
C ASN A 75 -20.40 0.40 1.74
N ARG A 76 -21.47 1.09 1.35
CA ARG A 76 -22.83 0.72 1.72
C ARG A 76 -23.29 -0.55 0.99
N ILE A 77 -23.12 -0.65 -0.32
CA ILE A 77 -23.46 -1.86 -1.09
C ILE A 77 -22.68 -3.09 -0.59
N ILE A 78 -21.41 -2.93 -0.25
CA ILE A 78 -20.58 -4.00 0.33
C ILE A 78 -21.13 -4.40 1.68
N ARG A 79 -21.46 -3.45 2.57
CA ARG A 79 -22.08 -3.76 3.87
C ARG A 79 -23.38 -4.53 3.69
N GLU A 80 -24.27 -4.04 2.84
CA GLU A 80 -25.58 -4.66 2.60
C GLU A 80 -25.45 -6.04 1.94
N SER A 81 -24.52 -6.24 1.01
CA SER A 81 -24.31 -7.54 0.33
C SER A 81 -23.54 -8.56 1.18
N MET A 82 -22.76 -8.08 2.16
CA MET A 82 -21.97 -8.91 3.08
C MET A 82 -22.63 -9.05 4.46
N GLU A 83 -23.78 -8.40 4.70
CA GLU A 83 -24.57 -8.57 5.92
C GLU A 83 -25.02 -10.04 6.03
N GLY A 84 -24.61 -10.70 7.13
CA GLY A 84 -24.87 -12.13 7.35
C GLY A 84 -23.86 -13.08 6.70
N VAL A 85 -22.86 -12.58 5.97
CA VAL A 85 -21.75 -13.37 5.38
C VAL A 85 -20.59 -13.58 6.37
N ASP A 86 -20.77 -13.20 7.64
CA ASP A 86 -19.89 -13.61 8.75
C ASP A 86 -20.02 -15.14 8.96
N ARG A 87 -19.43 -15.92 8.04
CA ARG A 87 -19.52 -17.38 7.98
C ARG A 87 -18.64 -18.06 9.03
N VAL A 88 -18.05 -17.29 9.93
CA VAL A 88 -17.14 -17.83 10.92
C VAL A 88 -17.90 -18.07 12.20
N ALA A 89 -18.24 -19.34 12.44
CA ALA A 89 -18.66 -19.76 13.77
C ALA A 89 -17.59 -19.29 14.78
N PRO A 90 -17.96 -18.66 15.92
CA PRO A 90 -17.01 -18.33 16.95
C PRO A 90 -16.33 -19.62 17.45
N HIS A 91 -15.13 -19.90 16.94
CA HIS A 91 -14.35 -21.04 17.37
C HIS A 91 -13.81 -20.77 18.77
N LEU A 92 -13.93 -21.77 19.66
CA LEU A 92 -13.50 -21.71 21.06
C LEU A 92 -11.99 -21.46 21.24
N SER A 93 -11.20 -21.48 20.15
CA SER A 93 -9.74 -21.32 20.13
C SER A 93 -9.26 -19.91 19.74
N ARG A 94 -10.13 -18.93 19.53
CA ARG A 94 -9.69 -17.57 19.20
C ARG A 94 -9.13 -16.84 20.42
N PRO A 95 -7.98 -16.14 20.31
CA PRO A 95 -7.56 -15.23 21.36
C PRO A 95 -8.63 -14.16 21.59
N GLN A 96 -8.94 -13.85 22.85
CA GLN A 96 -10.00 -12.88 23.17
C GLN A 96 -9.74 -11.49 22.54
N TRP A 97 -8.47 -11.11 22.38
CA TRP A 97 -8.08 -9.86 21.75
C TRP A 97 -8.41 -9.81 20.24
N PHE A 98 -8.49 -10.97 19.57
CA PHE A 98 -8.71 -11.04 18.12
C PHE A 98 -10.09 -10.50 17.70
N GLU A 99 -11.13 -10.80 18.47
CA GLU A 99 -12.50 -10.30 18.21
C GLU A 99 -12.58 -8.77 18.25
N SER A 100 -11.78 -8.14 19.12
CA SER A 100 -11.66 -6.68 19.16
C SER A 100 -11.04 -6.12 17.87
N VAL A 101 -10.04 -6.81 17.30
CA VAL A 101 -9.41 -6.43 16.03
C VAL A 101 -10.38 -6.61 14.86
N VAL A 102 -11.12 -7.73 14.83
CA VAL A 102 -12.13 -8.01 13.80
C VAL A 102 -13.23 -6.94 13.81
N THR A 103 -13.74 -6.60 14.99
CA THR A 103 -14.76 -5.56 15.18
C THR A 103 -14.26 -4.20 14.73
N LEU A 104 -13.02 -3.85 15.09
CA LEU A 104 -12.37 -2.61 14.64
C LEU A 104 -12.31 -2.53 13.12
N ASN A 105 -11.78 -3.57 12.47
CA ASN A 105 -11.65 -3.62 11.01
C ASN A 105 -13.00 -3.56 10.30
N ARG A 106 -14.04 -4.24 10.83
CA ARG A 106 -15.40 -4.19 10.28
C ARG A 106 -15.96 -2.77 10.33
N ASN A 107 -15.82 -2.10 11.48
CA ASN A 107 -16.32 -0.74 11.67
C ASN A 107 -15.60 0.29 10.78
N LEU A 108 -14.31 0.08 10.54
CA LEU A 108 -13.48 1.00 9.78
C LEU A 108 -13.50 0.76 8.26
N GLY A 109 -13.51 -0.51 7.84
CA GLY A 109 -13.31 -0.94 6.46
C GLY A 109 -14.53 -1.58 5.81
N ALA A 110 -15.64 -1.76 6.52
CA ALA A 110 -16.87 -2.41 6.05
C ALA A 110 -16.75 -3.91 5.68
N MET A 111 -15.56 -4.50 5.82
CA MET A 111 -15.31 -5.89 5.42
C MET A 111 -15.45 -6.88 6.59
N PRO A 112 -16.26 -7.94 6.46
CA PRO A 112 -16.40 -8.96 7.50
C PRO A 112 -15.17 -9.87 7.59
N LEU A 113 -15.07 -10.58 8.71
CA LEU A 113 -14.21 -11.76 8.80
C LEU A 113 -14.94 -12.92 8.12
N VAL A 114 -14.28 -13.61 7.21
CA VAL A 114 -14.83 -14.77 6.51
C VAL A 114 -13.94 -15.98 6.73
N GLY A 115 -14.53 -17.12 7.04
CA GLY A 115 -13.85 -18.43 7.10
C GLY A 115 -14.01 -19.15 5.77
N GLY A 116 -13.52 -20.39 5.68
CA GLY A 116 -13.68 -21.18 4.46
C GLY A 116 -12.65 -20.89 3.37
N ASN A 117 -11.52 -20.25 3.69
CA ASN A 117 -10.53 -19.83 2.70
C ASN A 117 -9.33 -20.76 2.65
N ASP A 118 -8.65 -20.78 1.49
CA ASP A 118 -7.31 -21.31 1.29
C ASP A 118 -6.38 -20.14 0.91
N ALA A 119 -5.16 -20.14 1.43
CA ALA A 119 -4.16 -19.13 1.11
C ALA A 119 -2.79 -19.78 0.93
N ARG A 120 -2.11 -19.43 -0.16
CA ARG A 120 -0.77 -19.97 -0.49
C ARG A 120 0.19 -18.85 -0.78
N LEU A 121 1.36 -18.88 -0.13
CA LEU A 121 2.41 -17.89 -0.33
C LEU A 121 3.18 -18.16 -1.62
N HIS A 122 3.53 -17.08 -2.30
CA HIS A 122 4.33 -17.07 -3.52
C HIS A 122 5.49 -16.07 -3.33
N GLY A 123 6.70 -16.59 -3.09
CA GLY A 123 7.89 -15.79 -2.80
C GLY A 123 8.93 -15.71 -3.93
N ASP A 124 8.80 -16.53 -4.98
CA ASP A 124 9.64 -16.45 -6.17
C ASP A 124 9.05 -15.47 -7.19
N TYR A 125 9.83 -14.47 -7.58
CA TYR A 125 9.34 -13.33 -8.34
C TYR A 125 8.78 -13.74 -9.72
N GLU A 126 9.53 -14.51 -10.50
CA GLU A 126 9.12 -14.89 -11.87
C GLU A 126 8.06 -16.00 -11.86
N ALA A 127 8.19 -16.97 -10.95
CA ALA A 127 7.20 -18.02 -10.79
C ALA A 127 5.84 -17.45 -10.38
N THR A 128 5.80 -16.37 -9.60
CA THR A 128 4.55 -15.68 -9.27
C THR A 128 3.88 -15.07 -10.50
N ILE A 129 4.66 -14.44 -11.39
CA ILE A 129 4.15 -13.89 -12.65
C ILE A 129 3.60 -15.02 -13.55
N ARG A 130 4.31 -16.16 -13.62
CA ARG A 130 3.85 -17.35 -14.35
C ARG A 130 2.56 -17.91 -13.74
N ALA A 131 2.49 -18.07 -12.42
CA ALA A 131 1.31 -18.57 -11.71
C ALA A 131 0.08 -17.68 -11.94
N MET A 132 0.27 -16.35 -11.93
CA MET A 132 -0.80 -15.41 -12.31
C MET A 132 -1.27 -15.63 -13.76
N GLY A 133 -0.35 -15.83 -14.70
CA GLY A 133 -0.68 -16.15 -16.10
C GLY A 133 -1.44 -17.49 -16.24
N GLU A 134 -1.02 -18.52 -15.51
CA GLU A 134 -1.70 -19.82 -15.48
C GLU A 134 -3.13 -19.72 -14.92
N GLU A 135 -3.35 -18.88 -13.89
CA GLU A 135 -4.69 -18.63 -13.37
C GLU A 135 -5.56 -17.89 -14.39
N ILE A 136 -5.01 -16.90 -15.10
CA ILE A 136 -5.70 -16.19 -16.20
C ILE A 136 -6.11 -17.15 -17.32
N ASP A 137 -5.30 -18.17 -17.61
CA ASP A 137 -5.65 -19.19 -18.61
C ASP A 137 -6.82 -20.09 -18.19
N ARG A 138 -7.08 -20.21 -16.89
CA ARG A 138 -8.24 -20.94 -16.34
C ARG A 138 -9.54 -20.13 -16.36
N ALA A 139 -9.44 -18.81 -16.56
CA ALA A 139 -10.58 -17.90 -16.53
C ALA A 139 -11.63 -18.26 -17.60
N ARG A 140 -12.90 -18.18 -17.20
CA ARG A 140 -14.10 -18.48 -18.01
C ARG A 140 -15.06 -17.30 -18.15
N ARG A 141 -15.12 -16.40 -17.18
CA ARG A 141 -16.07 -15.27 -17.13
C ARG A 141 -15.36 -13.94 -17.21
N TYR A 142 -14.45 -13.67 -16.26
CA TYR A 142 -13.74 -12.40 -16.21
C TYR A 142 -12.37 -12.50 -15.52
N VAL A 143 -11.52 -11.55 -15.88
CA VAL A 143 -10.22 -11.27 -15.24
C VAL A 143 -10.16 -9.80 -14.89
N HIS A 144 -9.97 -9.50 -13.61
CA HIS A 144 -9.73 -8.16 -13.09
C HIS A 144 -8.28 -8.05 -12.65
N CYS A 145 -7.56 -7.09 -13.23
CA CYS A 145 -6.14 -6.88 -13.01
C CYS A 145 -5.93 -5.44 -12.55
N GLU A 146 -5.34 -5.24 -11.38
CA GLU A 146 -5.05 -3.93 -10.81
C GLU A 146 -3.65 -3.92 -10.23
N PHE A 147 -2.75 -3.10 -10.77
CA PHE A 147 -1.38 -3.01 -10.27
C PHE A 147 -0.87 -1.58 -10.24
N TYR A 148 -0.18 -1.22 -9.15
CA TYR A 148 0.57 0.04 -9.09
C TYR A 148 1.53 0.20 -10.28
N ILE A 149 2.34 -0.81 -10.57
CA ILE A 149 3.16 -0.86 -11.78
C ILE A 149 2.82 -2.13 -12.56
N LEU A 150 2.41 -1.91 -13.81
CA LEU A 150 2.19 -2.93 -14.82
C LEU A 150 3.02 -2.56 -16.05
N ALA A 151 3.97 -3.40 -16.44
CA ALA A 151 4.87 -3.16 -17.55
C ALA A 151 5.03 -4.40 -18.42
N ALA A 152 4.92 -4.23 -19.74
CA ALA A 152 5.16 -5.31 -20.71
C ALA A 152 6.66 -5.38 -21.04
N ASP A 153 7.28 -6.49 -20.66
CA ASP A 153 8.67 -6.84 -20.91
C ASP A 153 8.82 -8.36 -21.06
N ALA A 154 10.06 -8.86 -21.18
CA ALA A 154 10.30 -10.29 -21.39
C ALA A 154 9.84 -11.14 -20.21
N THR A 155 10.02 -10.64 -18.99
CA THR A 155 9.66 -11.32 -17.74
C THR A 155 8.14 -11.39 -17.56
N THR A 156 7.42 -10.35 -17.99
CA THR A 156 5.95 -10.28 -17.89
C THR A 156 5.21 -10.82 -19.12
N ALA A 157 5.92 -11.23 -20.18
CA ALA A 157 5.31 -11.76 -21.39
C ALA A 157 4.29 -12.89 -21.12
N PRO A 158 4.58 -13.92 -20.28
CA PRO A 158 3.60 -14.97 -19.99
C PRO A 158 2.28 -14.45 -19.44
N PHE A 159 2.31 -13.40 -18.60
CA PHE A 159 1.13 -12.76 -18.04
C PHE A 159 0.30 -12.06 -19.13
N PHE A 160 0.95 -11.25 -19.97
CA PHE A 160 0.25 -10.54 -21.05
C PHE A 160 -0.25 -11.48 -22.16
N ASP A 161 0.46 -12.57 -22.44
CA ASP A 161 0.02 -13.57 -23.42
C ASP A 161 -1.20 -14.34 -22.90
N ALA A 162 -1.28 -14.61 -21.59
CA ALA A 162 -2.46 -15.19 -20.97
C ALA A 162 -3.67 -14.24 -21.08
N LEU A 163 -3.48 -12.93 -20.91
CA LEU A 163 -4.55 -11.94 -21.13
C LEU A 163 -5.06 -11.95 -22.58
N ASP A 164 -4.15 -11.99 -23.58
CA ASP A 164 -4.54 -12.10 -24.99
C ASP A 164 -5.37 -13.37 -25.23
N ARG A 165 -4.93 -14.51 -24.70
CA ARG A 165 -5.66 -15.78 -24.80
C ARG A 165 -7.02 -15.71 -24.11
N ALA A 166 -7.13 -15.08 -22.94
CA ALA A 166 -8.39 -14.92 -22.23
C ALA A 166 -9.40 -14.11 -23.06
N VAL A 167 -8.97 -12.97 -23.62
CA VAL A 167 -9.80 -12.16 -24.51
C VAL A 167 -10.25 -12.95 -25.74
N ALA A 168 -9.34 -13.71 -26.37
CA ALA A 168 -9.67 -14.55 -27.51
C ALA A 168 -10.70 -15.66 -27.19
N ARG A 169 -10.77 -16.13 -25.94
CA ARG A 169 -11.80 -17.07 -25.45
C ARG A 169 -13.13 -16.38 -25.11
N GLY A 170 -13.23 -15.06 -25.24
CA GLY A 170 -14.41 -14.27 -24.87
C GLY A 170 -14.52 -13.94 -23.38
N VAL A 171 -13.43 -14.10 -22.62
CA VAL A 171 -13.37 -13.71 -21.20
C VAL A 171 -13.30 -12.19 -21.11
N THR A 172 -14.09 -11.60 -20.21
CA THR A 172 -14.05 -10.15 -19.97
C THR A 172 -12.77 -9.76 -19.22
N VAL A 173 -11.90 -8.96 -19.82
CA VAL A 173 -10.64 -8.54 -19.21
C VAL A 173 -10.67 -7.05 -18.88
N ARG A 174 -10.47 -6.69 -17.62
CA ARG A 174 -10.37 -5.30 -17.14
C ARG A 174 -9.05 -5.04 -16.44
N ILE A 175 -8.37 -3.98 -16.83
CA ILE A 175 -7.01 -3.65 -16.38
C ILE A 175 -6.95 -2.23 -15.80
N LEU A 176 -6.47 -2.12 -14.57
CA LEU A 176 -6.16 -0.88 -13.89
C LEU A 176 -4.66 -0.78 -13.62
N LEU A 177 -4.07 0.37 -13.93
CA LEU A 177 -2.67 0.66 -13.61
C LEU A 177 -2.48 2.10 -13.14
N ASP A 178 -1.57 2.34 -12.19
CA ASP A 178 -1.30 3.71 -11.75
C ASP A 178 -0.66 4.53 -12.88
N HIS A 179 -1.21 5.73 -13.10
CA HIS A 179 -0.79 6.59 -14.20
C HIS A 179 0.68 7.03 -14.10
N ILE A 180 1.10 7.54 -12.94
CA ILE A 180 2.43 8.15 -12.79
C ILE A 180 3.48 7.07 -12.67
N ALA A 181 3.22 6.03 -11.88
CA ALA A 181 4.18 4.98 -11.62
C ALA A 181 4.50 4.18 -12.88
N SER A 182 3.49 3.81 -13.66
CA SER A 182 3.66 3.02 -14.88
C SER A 182 4.39 3.80 -15.99
N ILE A 183 4.07 5.09 -16.18
CA ILE A 183 4.74 5.92 -17.22
C ILE A 183 6.23 6.12 -16.93
N ARG A 184 6.65 6.03 -15.67
CA ARG A 184 8.06 6.16 -15.26
C ARG A 184 8.89 4.90 -15.58
N VAL A 185 8.26 3.78 -15.94
CA VAL A 185 8.99 2.57 -16.32
C VAL A 185 9.65 2.77 -17.70
N PRO A 186 10.95 2.51 -17.84
CA PRO A 186 11.64 2.62 -19.13
C PRO A 186 10.95 1.80 -20.23
N GLY A 187 10.72 2.43 -21.39
CA GLY A 187 10.08 1.76 -22.52
C GLY A 187 8.55 1.75 -22.51
N TYR A 188 7.89 2.35 -21.49
CA TYR A 188 6.43 2.34 -21.33
C TYR A 188 5.63 2.54 -22.63
N PHE A 189 5.91 3.63 -23.37
CA PHE A 189 5.14 3.95 -24.59
C PHE A 189 5.37 2.97 -25.75
N ARG A 190 6.55 2.33 -25.81
CA ARG A 190 6.91 1.41 -26.90
C ARG A 190 6.48 -0.03 -26.60
N GLY A 191 6.50 -0.44 -25.33
CA GLY A 191 6.07 -1.76 -24.86
C GLY A 191 4.67 -1.71 -24.30
N THR A 192 4.56 -1.42 -23.00
CA THR A 192 3.31 -1.48 -22.21
C THR A 192 2.12 -0.79 -22.86
N TYR A 193 2.26 0.48 -23.26
CA TYR A 193 1.14 1.23 -23.85
C TYR A 193 0.64 0.60 -25.16
N ARG A 194 1.56 0.12 -26.03
CA ARG A 194 1.18 -0.58 -27.26
C ARG A 194 0.48 -1.90 -26.96
N ARG A 195 0.97 -2.63 -25.95
CA ARG A 195 0.36 -3.89 -25.52
C ARG A 195 -1.06 -3.69 -24.98
N LEU A 196 -1.26 -2.69 -24.13
CA LEU A 196 -2.60 -2.30 -23.64
C LEU A 196 -3.54 -1.90 -24.78
N ARG A 197 -3.04 -1.15 -25.78
CA ARG A 197 -3.81 -0.80 -26.97
C ARG A 197 -4.17 -2.03 -27.82
N SER A 198 -3.25 -2.97 -27.97
CA SER A 198 -3.51 -4.24 -28.67
C SER A 198 -4.61 -5.04 -27.97
N LEU A 199 -4.50 -5.22 -26.65
CA LEU A 199 -5.53 -5.86 -25.83
C LEU A 199 -6.88 -5.13 -25.95
N GLN A 200 -6.87 -3.80 -25.93
CA GLN A 200 -8.08 -3.00 -26.12
C GLN A 200 -8.73 -3.23 -27.49
N HIS A 201 -7.94 -3.34 -28.55
CA HIS A 201 -8.45 -3.67 -29.89
C HIS A 201 -8.99 -5.10 -29.99
N ALA A 202 -8.46 -6.03 -29.18
CA ALA A 202 -8.95 -7.40 -29.08
C ALA A 202 -10.24 -7.53 -28.25
N GLY A 203 -10.58 -6.54 -27.42
CA GLY A 203 -11.81 -6.50 -26.62
C GLY A 203 -11.63 -6.28 -25.12
N ALA A 204 -10.38 -6.19 -24.62
CA ALA A 204 -10.13 -5.85 -23.23
C ALA A 204 -10.45 -4.38 -22.93
N GLN A 205 -10.66 -4.08 -21.65
CA GLN A 205 -10.85 -2.72 -21.15
C GLN A 205 -9.69 -2.36 -20.23
N TRP A 206 -9.23 -1.11 -20.30
CA TRP A 206 -8.22 -0.64 -19.38
C TRP A 206 -8.39 0.84 -19.06
N ALA A 207 -8.03 1.22 -17.83
CA ALA A 207 -8.06 2.59 -17.36
C ALA A 207 -6.87 2.89 -16.46
N TYR A 208 -6.51 4.18 -16.37
CA TYR A 208 -5.51 4.62 -15.41
C TYR A 208 -6.15 4.89 -14.05
N MET A 209 -5.47 4.46 -13.00
CA MET A 209 -5.78 4.86 -11.64
C MET A 209 -5.21 6.26 -11.36
N LEU A 210 -6.02 7.09 -10.71
CA LEU A 210 -5.69 8.45 -10.30
C LEU A 210 -4.95 9.25 -11.40
N PRO A 211 -5.58 9.43 -12.59
CA PRO A 211 -4.92 10.04 -13.74
C PRO A 211 -4.53 11.51 -13.46
N VAL A 212 -3.37 11.89 -13.99
CA VAL A 212 -2.81 13.26 -13.91
C VAL A 212 -2.59 13.78 -15.33
N ARG A 213 -3.68 14.28 -15.92
CA ARG A 213 -3.83 14.75 -17.29
C ARG A 213 -4.71 16.01 -17.31
N PRO A 214 -4.23 17.14 -16.77
CA PRO A 214 -5.03 18.35 -16.61
C PRO A 214 -5.67 18.83 -17.93
N TRP A 215 -4.96 18.68 -19.05
CA TRP A 215 -5.44 19.02 -20.40
C TRP A 215 -6.64 18.18 -20.88
N ARG A 216 -6.95 17.06 -20.21
CA ARG A 216 -8.11 16.19 -20.49
C ARG A 216 -9.18 16.28 -19.40
N GLY A 217 -9.10 17.29 -18.51
CA GLY A 217 -10.01 17.42 -17.37
C GLY A 217 -9.83 16.35 -16.28
N GLN A 218 -8.79 15.52 -16.39
CA GLN A 218 -8.48 14.44 -15.45
C GLN A 218 -7.31 14.87 -14.58
N TYR A 219 -7.58 15.37 -13.37
CA TYR A 219 -6.51 15.75 -12.45
C TYR A 219 -6.74 15.13 -11.09
N GLN A 220 -5.71 14.42 -10.62
CA GLN A 220 -5.56 14.04 -9.23
C GLN A 220 -4.22 14.51 -8.71
N ARG A 221 -4.15 14.63 -7.39
CA ARG A 221 -2.90 14.96 -6.71
C ARG A 221 -1.82 13.94 -7.10
N PRO A 222 -0.64 14.37 -7.58
CA PRO A 222 0.40 13.46 -8.02
C PRO A 222 0.94 12.53 -6.91
N ASP A 223 0.83 12.95 -5.66
CA ASP A 223 1.35 12.22 -4.51
C ASP A 223 0.36 11.24 -3.87
N LEU A 224 -0.93 11.32 -4.21
CA LEU A 224 -1.93 10.28 -3.92
C LEU A 224 -1.86 9.24 -5.03
N ARG A 225 -1.52 7.99 -4.72
CA ARG A 225 -1.40 6.90 -5.71
C ARG A 225 -2.14 5.66 -5.22
N ASN A 226 -2.56 4.80 -6.13
CA ASN A 226 -3.14 3.50 -5.77
C ASN A 226 -2.04 2.44 -5.79
N HIS A 227 -1.66 1.94 -4.62
CA HIS A 227 -0.58 1.00 -4.40
C HIS A 227 -1.06 -0.45 -4.29
N ARG A 228 -2.33 -0.74 -4.56
CA ARG A 228 -2.85 -2.11 -4.57
C ARG A 228 -2.28 -2.92 -5.73
N LYS A 229 -2.18 -4.24 -5.52
CA LYS A 229 -1.76 -5.24 -6.51
C LYS A 229 -2.71 -6.41 -6.38
N LEU A 230 -3.68 -6.48 -7.28
CA LEU A 230 -4.78 -7.43 -7.25
C LEU A 230 -4.90 -8.11 -8.62
N LEU A 231 -5.06 -9.42 -8.62
CA LEU A 231 -5.58 -10.18 -9.75
C LEU A 231 -6.78 -10.96 -9.24
N ILE A 232 -7.93 -10.87 -9.90
CA ILE A 232 -9.12 -11.67 -9.58
C ILE A 232 -9.52 -12.43 -10.84
N VAL A 233 -9.72 -13.73 -10.71
CA VAL A 233 -10.17 -14.61 -11.78
C VAL A 233 -11.50 -15.23 -11.38
N ASP A 234 -12.53 -14.93 -12.18
CA ASP A 234 -13.90 -15.46 -12.06
C ASP A 234 -14.55 -15.31 -10.67
N GLY A 235 -14.01 -14.49 -9.76
CA GLY A 235 -14.48 -14.39 -8.39
C GLY A 235 -14.25 -15.65 -7.55
N THR A 236 -13.39 -16.57 -8.02
CA THR A 236 -13.06 -17.84 -7.36
C THR A 236 -11.61 -17.90 -6.88
N ALA A 237 -10.70 -17.20 -7.56
CA ALA A 237 -9.30 -17.07 -7.17
C ALA A 237 -8.87 -15.60 -7.19
N ALA A 238 -8.00 -15.22 -6.26
CA ALA A 238 -7.36 -13.92 -6.26
C ALA A 238 -5.88 -14.00 -5.90
N PHE A 239 -5.08 -13.06 -6.41
CA PHE A 239 -3.73 -12.79 -5.94
C PHE A 239 -3.68 -11.39 -5.33
N MET A 240 -2.99 -11.25 -4.21
CA MET A 240 -2.65 -9.95 -3.64
C MET A 240 -1.32 -9.97 -2.90
N GLY A 241 -0.70 -8.82 -2.68
CA GLY A 241 0.57 -8.71 -1.96
C GLY A 241 1.38 -7.49 -2.38
N SER A 242 2.71 -7.63 -2.35
CA SER A 242 3.63 -6.51 -2.55
C SER A 242 4.18 -6.39 -3.99
N GLN A 243 4.07 -7.45 -4.78
CA GLN A 243 4.72 -7.57 -6.09
C GLN A 243 3.99 -6.77 -7.18
N ASN A 244 4.77 -6.00 -7.97
CA ASN A 244 4.32 -5.39 -9.22
C ASN A 244 4.55 -6.35 -10.41
N VAL A 245 3.84 -6.12 -11.53
CA VAL A 245 4.04 -6.89 -12.76
C VAL A 245 5.01 -6.13 -13.67
N VAL A 246 6.30 -6.35 -13.47
CA VAL A 246 7.42 -5.78 -14.22
C VAL A 246 8.63 -6.69 -14.00
N ASP A 247 9.65 -6.64 -14.86
CA ASP A 247 10.95 -7.25 -14.55
C ASP A 247 11.45 -6.86 -13.14
N SER A 248 12.08 -7.80 -12.42
CA SER A 248 12.51 -7.58 -11.03
C SER A 248 13.55 -6.47 -10.86
N SER A 249 14.23 -6.06 -11.94
CA SER A 249 15.11 -4.88 -11.96
C SER A 249 14.36 -3.55 -12.21
N TYR A 250 13.05 -3.59 -12.44
CA TYR A 250 12.19 -2.49 -12.89
C TYR A 250 12.62 -1.88 -14.23
N ASN A 251 13.42 -2.62 -15.01
CA ASN A 251 14.02 -2.18 -16.27
C ASN A 251 14.86 -0.89 -16.17
N LYS A 252 15.24 -0.45 -14.95
CA LYS A 252 16.02 0.77 -14.75
C LYS A 252 17.50 0.48 -15.00
N ARG A 253 18.13 1.27 -15.89
CA ARG A 253 19.58 1.17 -16.19
C ARG A 253 20.45 1.16 -14.92
N GLY A 254 20.09 1.98 -13.93
CA GLY A 254 20.80 2.03 -12.65
C GLY A 254 20.70 0.73 -11.85
N ASN A 255 19.53 0.09 -11.85
CA ASN A 255 19.29 -1.17 -11.15
C ASN A 255 20.03 -2.31 -11.83
N ILE A 256 19.92 -2.42 -13.16
CA ILE A 256 20.60 -3.45 -13.97
C ILE A 256 22.12 -3.37 -13.75
N ARG A 257 22.72 -2.16 -13.79
CA ARG A 257 24.16 -1.98 -13.53
C ARG A 257 24.60 -2.38 -12.12
N ARG A 258 23.69 -2.31 -11.15
CA ARG A 258 23.94 -2.66 -9.74
C ARG A 258 23.51 -4.09 -9.42
N CYS A 259 22.99 -4.83 -10.41
CA CYS A 259 22.31 -6.12 -10.22
C CYS A 259 21.22 -6.07 -9.14
N LEU A 260 20.50 -4.93 -9.03
CA LEU A 260 19.43 -4.79 -8.06
C LEU A 260 18.16 -5.51 -8.51
N HIS A 261 17.68 -6.41 -7.66
CA HIS A 261 16.44 -7.15 -7.87
C HIS A 261 15.54 -7.02 -6.65
N TRP A 262 14.22 -6.93 -6.88
CA TRP A 262 13.24 -6.83 -5.82
C TRP A 262 12.77 -8.23 -5.42
N ARG A 263 12.71 -8.47 -4.13
CA ARG A 263 12.11 -9.67 -3.54
C ARG A 263 10.81 -9.27 -2.86
N ASP A 264 9.72 -9.74 -3.43
CA ASP A 264 8.36 -9.47 -3.00
C ASP A 264 7.69 -10.74 -2.49
N LEU A 265 6.50 -10.59 -1.90
CA LEU A 265 5.67 -11.71 -1.48
C LEU A 265 4.23 -11.47 -1.95
N MET A 266 3.66 -12.49 -2.58
CA MET A 266 2.25 -12.53 -2.97
C MET A 266 1.56 -13.70 -2.24
N VAL A 267 0.26 -13.59 -2.09
CA VAL A 267 -0.61 -14.67 -1.64
C VAL A 267 -1.66 -14.94 -2.71
N ARG A 268 -1.83 -16.22 -3.05
CA ARG A 268 -2.94 -16.72 -3.85
C ARG A 268 -4.03 -17.19 -2.90
N LEU A 269 -5.26 -16.74 -3.15
CA LEU A 269 -6.42 -16.92 -2.29
C LEU A 269 -7.54 -17.61 -3.04
N GLU A 270 -8.20 -18.56 -2.38
CA GLU A 270 -9.46 -19.16 -2.82
C GLU A 270 -10.47 -19.10 -1.67
N GLY A 271 -11.76 -19.17 -2.02
CA GLY A 271 -12.87 -19.16 -1.07
C GLY A 271 -13.53 -17.78 -0.92
N PRO A 272 -14.38 -17.60 0.11
CA PRO A 272 -15.22 -16.41 0.26
C PRO A 272 -14.46 -15.07 0.27
N ILE A 273 -13.21 -15.05 0.72
CA ILE A 273 -12.37 -13.84 0.76
C ILE A 273 -12.18 -13.16 -0.60
N VAL A 274 -12.25 -13.94 -1.69
CA VAL A 274 -12.10 -13.42 -3.06
C VAL A 274 -13.18 -12.38 -3.39
N GLN A 275 -14.37 -12.49 -2.79
CA GLN A 275 -15.44 -11.50 -2.98
C GLN A 275 -15.09 -10.14 -2.36
N GLY A 276 -14.50 -10.13 -1.17
CA GLY A 276 -14.02 -8.90 -0.54
C GLY A 276 -12.93 -8.21 -1.38
N ILE A 277 -12.04 -8.99 -1.99
CA ILE A 277 -10.99 -8.47 -2.88
C ILE A 277 -11.59 -7.94 -4.19
N ASN A 278 -12.53 -8.68 -4.79
CA ASN A 278 -13.22 -8.25 -6.01
C ASN A 278 -14.02 -6.96 -5.78
N ALA A 279 -14.66 -6.82 -4.62
CA ALA A 279 -15.38 -5.60 -4.26
C ALA A 279 -14.46 -4.36 -4.20
N ILE A 280 -13.20 -4.52 -3.78
CA ILE A 280 -12.20 -3.44 -3.85
C ILE A 280 -11.92 -3.06 -5.30
N PHE A 281 -11.68 -4.04 -6.17
CA PHE A 281 -11.46 -3.78 -7.60
C PHE A 281 -12.66 -3.07 -8.23
N ILE A 282 -13.88 -3.52 -7.96
CA ILE A 282 -15.11 -2.89 -8.47
C ILE A 282 -15.22 -1.44 -7.99
N THR A 283 -14.80 -1.16 -6.75
CA THR A 283 -14.75 0.20 -6.19
C THR A 283 -13.80 1.10 -6.95
N ASP A 284 -12.61 0.59 -7.25
CA ASP A 284 -11.58 1.35 -7.96
C ASP A 284 -11.96 1.50 -9.44
N TRP A 285 -12.52 0.46 -10.08
CA TRP A 285 -13.06 0.53 -11.44
C TRP A 285 -14.12 1.61 -11.56
N TYR A 286 -15.17 1.55 -10.74
CA TYR A 286 -16.23 2.56 -10.73
C TYR A 286 -15.69 3.97 -10.46
N SER A 287 -14.68 4.10 -9.60
CA SER A 287 -14.05 5.39 -9.30
C SER A 287 -13.34 6.01 -10.51
N GLU A 288 -12.77 5.18 -11.39
CA GLU A 288 -12.03 5.59 -12.58
C GLU A 288 -12.88 5.65 -13.87
N THR A 289 -13.91 4.81 -14.00
CA THR A 289 -14.68 4.63 -15.25
C THR A 289 -16.13 5.11 -15.19
N ASP A 290 -16.67 5.40 -13.99
CA ASP A 290 -18.12 5.63 -13.78
C ASP A 290 -19.01 4.41 -14.14
N GLU A 291 -18.43 3.23 -14.37
CA GLU A 291 -19.16 1.98 -14.63
C GLU A 291 -19.24 1.11 -13.37
N LEU A 292 -20.45 0.74 -12.94
CA LEU A 292 -20.66 -0.11 -11.78
C LEU A 292 -20.93 -1.57 -12.21
N LEU A 293 -20.10 -2.49 -11.73
CA LEU A 293 -20.10 -3.90 -12.15
C LEU A 293 -20.99 -4.78 -11.25
N LEU A 294 -22.32 -4.55 -11.28
CA LEU A 294 -23.27 -5.22 -10.39
C LEU A 294 -23.33 -6.75 -10.59
N ASN A 295 -23.29 -7.24 -11.83
CA ASN A 295 -23.45 -8.67 -12.14
C ASN A 295 -22.25 -9.53 -11.70
N GLU A 296 -21.12 -8.88 -11.38
CA GLU A 296 -19.86 -9.55 -11.02
C GLU A 296 -19.59 -9.46 -9.51
N SER A 297 -20.58 -8.96 -8.74
CA SER A 297 -20.55 -8.91 -7.27
C SER A 297 -21.28 -10.08 -6.58
N GLU A 298 -21.90 -10.98 -7.34
CA GLU A 298 -22.64 -12.11 -6.76
C GLU A 298 -21.70 -13.21 -6.22
N PRO A 299 -21.98 -13.76 -5.03
CA PRO A 299 -21.16 -14.80 -4.43
C PRO A 299 -21.12 -16.04 -5.34
N THR A 300 -19.93 -16.39 -5.82
CA THR A 300 -19.75 -17.72 -6.41
C THR A 300 -19.69 -18.72 -5.26
N ALA A 301 -20.63 -19.67 -5.21
CA ALA A 301 -20.69 -20.69 -4.17
C ALA A 301 -19.47 -21.62 -4.28
N VAL A 302 -18.41 -21.31 -3.54
CA VAL A 302 -17.25 -22.19 -3.39
C VAL A 302 -17.30 -22.76 -1.97
N LEU A 303 -17.63 -24.05 -1.88
CA LEU A 303 -17.51 -24.84 -0.66
C LEU A 303 -16.12 -25.48 -0.69
N HIS A 304 -15.29 -25.22 0.32
CA HIS A 304 -14.03 -25.95 0.53
C HIS A 304 -14.13 -26.84 1.76
N GLN A 305 -13.57 -28.05 1.63
CA GLN A 305 -13.57 -29.13 2.62
C GLN A 305 -12.22 -29.29 3.36
N ARG A 306 -11.25 -28.38 3.15
CA ARG A 306 -9.94 -28.40 3.84
C ARG A 306 -9.99 -27.60 5.14
N GLU A 307 -8.99 -27.76 6.00
CA GLU A 307 -8.78 -26.87 7.16
C GLU A 307 -8.79 -25.42 6.67
N THR A 308 -9.77 -24.66 7.13
CA THR A 308 -10.08 -23.34 6.57
C THR A 308 -9.49 -22.26 7.45
N ILE A 309 -8.80 -21.28 6.86
CA ILE A 309 -8.31 -20.10 7.58
C ILE A 309 -9.36 -18.98 7.59
N ASP A 310 -9.33 -18.16 8.64
CA ASP A 310 -10.17 -16.97 8.73
C ASP A 310 -9.41 -15.78 8.13
N CYS A 311 -10.06 -15.08 7.21
CA CYS A 311 -9.48 -13.97 6.50
C CYS A 311 -10.35 -12.72 6.63
N GLN A 312 -9.71 -11.56 6.77
CA GLN A 312 -10.37 -10.26 6.68
C GLN A 312 -9.53 -9.34 5.81
N VAL A 313 -10.17 -8.81 4.75
CA VAL A 313 -9.56 -7.79 3.90
C VAL A 313 -9.70 -6.43 4.56
N VAL A 314 -8.62 -5.66 4.61
CA VAL A 314 -8.56 -4.35 5.25
C VAL A 314 -8.09 -3.32 4.21
N PRO A 315 -9.03 -2.65 3.53
CA PRO A 315 -8.68 -1.57 2.61
C PRO A 315 -8.35 -0.28 3.39
N SER A 316 -7.40 0.49 2.86
CA SER A 316 -7.07 1.82 3.38
C SER A 316 -6.77 2.83 2.29
N GLY A 317 -6.60 4.08 2.71
CA GLY A 317 -6.26 5.22 1.87
C GLY A 317 -7.12 6.45 2.14
N PRO A 318 -6.95 7.55 1.38
CA PRO A 318 -7.59 8.85 1.62
C PRO A 318 -9.12 8.84 1.46
N GLY A 319 -9.64 7.71 1.01
CA GLY A 319 -11.06 7.37 0.96
C GLY A 319 -11.68 6.89 2.27
N PHE A 320 -10.85 6.40 3.19
CA PHE A 320 -11.26 5.91 4.50
C PHE A 320 -10.85 6.91 5.57
N VAL A 321 -11.84 7.49 6.26
CA VAL A 321 -11.60 8.58 7.23
C VAL A 321 -10.85 8.10 8.49
N GLY A 322 -10.90 6.79 8.79
CA GLY A 322 -10.47 6.23 10.06
C GLY A 322 -9.02 5.76 10.17
N GLU A 323 -8.15 6.05 9.20
CA GLU A 323 -6.74 5.57 9.17
C GLU A 323 -6.68 4.04 9.41
N ASN A 324 -7.56 3.29 8.75
CA ASN A 324 -7.86 1.87 9.02
C ASN A 324 -6.62 1.01 9.27
N ASN A 325 -5.64 1.16 8.38
CA ASN A 325 -4.42 0.37 8.37
C ASN A 325 -3.49 0.69 9.55
N LEU A 326 -3.34 1.97 9.93
CA LEU A 326 -2.59 2.34 11.13
C LEU A 326 -3.24 1.77 12.39
N ARG A 327 -4.57 1.89 12.51
CA ARG A 327 -5.31 1.38 13.67
C ARG A 327 -5.23 -0.13 13.79
N LEU A 328 -5.33 -0.87 12.68
CA LEU A 328 -5.11 -2.32 12.63
C LEU A 328 -3.75 -2.68 13.24
N PHE A 329 -2.67 -2.11 12.70
CA PHE A 329 -1.33 -2.43 13.18
C PHE A 329 -1.15 -2.06 14.65
N LEU A 330 -1.61 -0.88 15.08
CA LEU A 330 -1.53 -0.49 16.49
C LEU A 330 -2.23 -1.49 17.42
N THR A 331 -3.47 -1.88 17.10
CA THR A 331 -4.22 -2.83 17.92
C THR A 331 -3.51 -4.20 17.98
N LEU A 332 -2.97 -4.68 16.85
CA LEU A 332 -2.20 -5.92 16.81
C LEU A 332 -0.91 -5.83 17.66
N LEU A 333 -0.14 -4.75 17.52
CA LEU A 333 1.10 -4.53 18.27
C LEU A 333 0.85 -4.48 19.79
N TYR A 334 -0.23 -3.81 20.22
CA TYR A 334 -0.60 -3.79 21.63
C TYR A 334 -1.15 -5.13 22.13
N SER A 335 -1.73 -5.95 21.25
CA SER A 335 -2.35 -7.23 21.61
C SER A 335 -1.35 -8.40 21.65
N ALA A 336 -0.23 -8.31 20.93
CA ALA A 336 0.80 -9.36 20.86
C ALA A 336 1.31 -9.75 22.25
N GLN A 337 1.42 -11.04 22.55
CA GLN A 337 1.80 -11.56 23.88
C GLN A 337 3.21 -12.18 23.91
N LYS A 338 3.67 -12.75 22.80
CA LYS A 338 4.92 -13.52 22.69
C LYS A 338 5.88 -12.90 21.69
N SER A 339 5.44 -12.64 20.46
CA SER A 339 6.32 -12.14 19.41
C SER A 339 5.63 -11.27 18.37
N ILE A 340 6.41 -10.36 17.78
CA ILE A 340 6.05 -9.51 16.66
C ILE A 340 7.21 -9.59 15.66
N ILE A 341 6.96 -10.10 14.45
CA ILE A 341 7.97 -10.03 13.37
C ILE A 341 7.42 -9.24 12.22
N ILE A 342 8.12 -8.17 11.88
CA ILE A 342 7.75 -7.17 10.87
C ILE A 342 8.70 -7.27 9.70
N THR A 343 8.16 -7.30 8.49
CA THR A 343 8.91 -7.10 7.26
C THR A 343 8.31 -5.93 6.50
N SER A 344 9.11 -4.88 6.28
CA SER A 344 8.68 -3.69 5.52
C SER A 344 9.90 -3.08 4.83
N PRO A 345 9.88 -2.81 3.50
CA PRO A 345 11.00 -2.17 2.80
C PRO A 345 11.27 -0.74 3.31
N TYR A 346 10.20 -0.07 3.74
CA TYR A 346 10.22 1.30 4.21
C TYR A 346 9.55 1.32 5.58
N PHE A 347 10.37 1.35 6.62
CA PHE A 347 9.91 1.43 8.00
C PHE A 347 10.12 2.84 8.52
N VAL A 348 9.10 3.69 8.35
CA VAL A 348 9.08 5.11 8.78
C VAL A 348 7.84 5.31 9.65
N PRO A 349 7.80 4.69 10.84
CA PRO A 349 6.62 4.64 11.68
C PRO A 349 6.25 6.05 12.18
N ASP A 350 4.98 6.23 12.51
CA ASP A 350 4.56 7.38 13.29
C ASP A 350 4.87 7.19 14.78
N GLU A 351 4.69 8.25 15.56
CA GLU A 351 5.00 8.22 17.00
C GLU A 351 4.20 7.14 17.74
N ALA A 352 2.94 6.93 17.36
CA ALA A 352 2.09 5.92 17.98
C ALA A 352 2.60 4.49 17.70
N MET A 353 3.03 4.22 16.46
CA MET A 353 3.56 2.92 16.07
C MET A 353 4.93 2.65 16.70
N LEU A 354 5.82 3.66 16.73
CA LEU A 354 7.09 3.56 17.44
C LEU A 354 6.86 3.28 18.93
N TYR A 355 5.92 3.99 19.55
CA TYR A 355 5.57 3.78 20.95
C TYR A 355 4.99 2.38 21.21
N ALA A 356 4.11 1.89 20.32
CA ALA A 356 3.55 0.54 20.44
C ALA A 356 4.63 -0.55 20.37
N ILE A 357 5.57 -0.44 19.43
CA ILE A 357 6.67 -1.41 19.26
C ILE A 357 7.60 -1.39 20.46
N THR A 358 8.04 -0.20 20.89
CA THR A 358 8.92 -0.07 22.05
C THR A 358 8.22 -0.45 23.35
N THR A 359 6.90 -0.28 23.46
CA THR A 359 6.10 -0.79 24.59
C THR A 359 6.02 -2.31 24.57
N ALA A 360 5.87 -2.93 23.39
CA ALA A 360 5.85 -4.38 23.27
C ALA A 360 7.17 -5.00 23.75
N THR A 361 8.33 -4.45 23.36
CA THR A 361 9.63 -4.93 23.86
C THR A 361 9.75 -4.77 25.37
N ARG A 362 9.26 -3.65 25.95
CA ARG A 362 9.24 -3.43 27.40
C ARG A 362 8.31 -4.39 28.16
N ARG A 363 7.28 -4.92 27.50
CA ARG A 363 6.43 -6.00 28.03
C ARG A 363 7.08 -7.38 27.97
N GLY A 364 8.27 -7.51 27.37
CA GLY A 364 8.96 -8.78 27.17
C GLY A 364 8.57 -9.51 25.88
N VAL A 365 7.83 -8.86 24.97
CA VAL A 365 7.51 -9.42 23.65
C VAL A 365 8.76 -9.39 22.78
N HIS A 366 9.06 -10.51 22.11
CA HIS A 366 10.15 -10.60 21.15
C HIS A 366 9.81 -9.84 19.87
N VAL A 367 10.63 -8.85 19.48
CA VAL A 367 10.35 -8.04 18.29
C VAL A 367 11.50 -8.09 17.29
N GLU A 368 11.18 -8.44 16.04
CA GLU A 368 12.11 -8.39 14.92
C GLU A 368 11.60 -7.48 13.80
N LEU A 369 12.53 -6.78 13.16
CA LEU A 369 12.28 -5.91 12.01
C LEU A 369 13.22 -6.29 10.86
N PHE A 370 12.64 -6.73 9.75
CA PHE A 370 13.33 -7.01 8.49
C PHE A 370 13.21 -5.83 7.53
N VAL A 371 14.36 -5.35 7.08
CA VAL A 371 14.54 -4.20 6.18
C VAL A 371 15.65 -4.51 5.17
N SER A 372 15.76 -3.73 4.09
CA SER A 372 16.86 -3.89 3.14
C SER A 372 18.16 -3.25 3.66
N GLU A 373 19.31 -3.89 3.42
CA GLU A 373 20.63 -3.29 3.68
C GLU A 373 20.92 -2.10 2.76
N THR A 374 20.36 -2.10 1.56
CA THR A 374 20.49 -1.00 0.60
C THR A 374 19.11 -0.48 0.18
N GLY A 375 19.01 0.83 -0.04
CA GLY A 375 17.79 1.48 -0.48
C GLY A 375 17.73 1.71 -1.99
N ASP A 376 16.52 1.66 -2.54
CA ASP A 376 16.21 2.11 -3.90
C ASP A 376 15.80 3.60 -3.95
N GLN A 377 15.33 4.13 -2.81
CA GLN A 377 14.96 5.54 -2.62
C GLN A 377 15.79 6.15 -1.48
N ALA A 378 16.75 7.01 -1.83
CA ALA A 378 17.72 7.56 -0.88
C ALA A 378 17.07 8.28 0.31
N VAL A 379 16.10 9.16 0.06
CA VAL A 379 15.41 9.91 1.13
C VAL A 379 14.66 8.99 2.08
N VAL A 380 13.93 8.00 1.54
CA VAL A 380 13.15 7.05 2.35
C VAL A 380 14.08 6.14 3.16
N TYR A 381 15.18 5.68 2.55
CA TYR A 381 16.21 4.87 3.21
C TYR A 381 16.83 5.60 4.40
N HIS A 382 17.21 6.86 4.23
CA HIS A 382 17.75 7.70 5.30
C HIS A 382 16.69 8.04 6.37
N ALA A 383 15.44 8.29 5.98
CA ALA A 383 14.36 8.55 6.93
C ALA A 383 14.10 7.34 7.83
N GLN A 384 14.03 6.13 7.27
CA GLN A 384 13.90 4.87 8.01
C GLN A 384 15.02 4.69 9.04
N ARG A 385 16.27 4.90 8.59
CA ARG A 385 17.48 4.76 9.40
C ARG A 385 17.46 5.64 10.65
N SER A 386 16.82 6.81 10.59
CA SER A 386 16.69 7.71 11.75
C SER A 386 15.93 7.10 12.95
N TYR A 387 15.19 6.00 12.76
CA TYR A 387 14.46 5.31 13.82
C TYR A 387 15.22 4.14 14.43
N TYR A 388 16.31 3.67 13.79
CA TYR A 388 16.99 2.43 14.20
C TYR A 388 17.59 2.52 15.60
N GLU A 389 18.16 3.66 15.99
CA GLU A 389 18.73 3.83 17.33
C GLU A 389 17.70 3.58 18.43
N ALA A 390 16.53 4.21 18.33
CA ALA A 390 15.46 4.07 19.31
C ALA A 390 14.94 2.64 19.39
N LEU A 391 14.82 1.95 18.25
CA LEU A 391 14.39 0.56 18.17
C LEU A 391 15.42 -0.40 18.78
N LEU A 392 16.70 -0.21 18.45
CA LEU A 392 17.80 -1.03 18.98
C LEU A 392 17.94 -0.85 20.49
N ILE A 393 17.85 0.39 21.00
CA ILE A 393 17.86 0.67 22.45
C ILE A 393 16.65 0.02 23.15
N ALA A 394 15.49 -0.02 22.49
CA ALA A 394 14.30 -0.67 23.03
C ALA A 394 14.38 -2.20 23.02
N GLY A 395 15.34 -2.80 22.33
CA GLY A 395 15.53 -4.26 22.24
C GLY A 395 14.94 -4.91 20.99
N VAL A 396 14.57 -4.13 19.97
CA VAL A 396 14.16 -4.67 18.66
C VAL A 396 15.38 -5.23 17.93
N ARG A 397 15.28 -6.46 17.40
CA ARG A 397 16.31 -7.03 16.53
C ARG A 397 16.08 -6.59 15.09
N ILE A 398 17.05 -5.89 14.52
CA ILE A 398 16.96 -5.38 13.14
C ILE A 398 17.78 -6.28 12.23
N TRP A 399 17.12 -6.90 11.26
CA TRP A 399 17.73 -7.73 10.22
C TRP A 399 17.77 -6.99 8.90
N MET A 400 18.97 -6.84 8.36
CA MET A 400 19.21 -6.16 7.09
C MET A 400 19.48 -7.17 5.99
N TYR A 401 18.52 -7.30 5.07
CA TYR A 401 18.59 -8.20 3.93
C TYR A 401 19.72 -7.78 3.01
N ARG A 402 20.62 -8.71 2.69
CA ARG A 402 21.89 -8.39 2.02
C ARG A 402 21.70 -7.87 0.59
N THR A 403 22.58 -6.94 0.23
CA THR A 403 22.77 -6.49 -1.17
C THR A 403 23.13 -7.69 -2.08
N PRO A 404 22.72 -7.71 -3.38
CA PRO A 404 22.07 -6.64 -4.15
C PRO A 404 20.54 -6.73 -4.20
N THR A 405 19.91 -7.44 -3.27
CA THR A 405 18.44 -7.57 -3.30
C THR A 405 17.78 -6.46 -2.49
N ILE A 406 16.69 -5.91 -3.00
CA ILE A 406 15.77 -5.05 -2.26
C ILE A 406 14.65 -5.92 -1.72
N LEU A 407 14.62 -6.16 -0.41
CA LEU A 407 13.51 -6.81 0.27
C LEU A 407 12.32 -5.85 0.28
N HIS A 408 11.28 -6.20 -0.48
CA HIS A 408 10.08 -5.40 -0.71
C HIS A 408 8.79 -6.12 -0.28
N ALA A 409 8.89 -7.27 0.35
CA ALA A 409 7.78 -7.92 1.03
C ALA A 409 7.23 -7.05 2.18
N LYS A 410 5.91 -7.15 2.43
CA LYS A 410 5.20 -6.35 3.45
C LYS A 410 4.27 -7.27 4.22
N HIS A 411 4.74 -7.71 5.37
CA HIS A 411 3.93 -8.58 6.22
C HIS A 411 4.36 -8.49 7.68
N VAL A 412 3.45 -8.88 8.56
CA VAL A 412 3.64 -8.94 10.00
C VAL A 412 3.06 -10.24 10.51
N THR A 413 3.74 -10.90 11.43
CA THR A 413 3.21 -12.04 12.21
C THR A 413 3.14 -11.65 13.67
N ILE A 414 2.01 -11.93 14.31
CA ILE A 414 1.71 -11.66 15.71
C ILE A 414 1.51 -13.01 16.40
N ASP A 415 2.40 -13.28 17.35
CA ASP A 415 2.45 -14.55 18.07
C ASP A 415 2.45 -15.74 17.09
N ASP A 416 1.66 -16.77 17.39
CA ASP A 416 1.50 -17.97 16.57
C ASP A 416 0.11 -18.00 15.90
N ASP A 417 -0.65 -16.91 16.01
CA ASP A 417 -2.10 -16.89 15.74
C ASP A 417 -2.50 -16.08 14.51
N VAL A 418 -1.83 -14.95 14.26
CA VAL A 418 -2.26 -13.96 13.25
C VAL A 418 -1.12 -13.51 12.36
N ALA A 419 -1.39 -13.45 11.06
CA ALA A 419 -0.53 -12.82 10.06
C ALA A 419 -1.27 -11.67 9.36
N VAL A 420 -0.52 -10.68 8.92
CA VAL A 420 -0.99 -9.61 8.02
C VAL A 420 -0.05 -9.57 6.83
N ILE A 421 -0.59 -9.61 5.61
CA ILE A 421 0.17 -9.50 4.36
C ILE A 421 -0.54 -8.55 3.39
N GLY A 422 0.18 -7.76 2.62
CA GLY A 422 -0.47 -6.88 1.64
C GLY A 422 0.45 -5.92 0.91
N SER A 423 -0.14 -4.80 0.48
CA SER A 423 0.55 -3.77 -0.29
C SER A 423 1.11 -2.62 0.54
N SER A 424 0.64 -2.47 1.79
CA SER A 424 0.99 -1.35 2.65
C SER A 424 2.39 -1.47 3.25
N ASN A 425 3.18 -0.40 3.16
CA ASN A 425 4.34 -0.24 4.04
C ASN A 425 3.90 0.21 5.44
N MET A 426 4.84 0.16 6.39
CA MET A 426 4.69 0.78 7.70
C MET A 426 5.28 2.20 7.69
N ASP A 427 4.68 3.07 6.88
CA ASP A 427 5.06 4.48 6.74
C ASP A 427 3.85 5.42 6.67
N MET A 428 4.11 6.70 6.95
CA MET A 428 3.08 7.75 6.91
C MET A 428 2.33 7.81 5.57
N ARG A 429 3.01 7.64 4.44
CA ARG A 429 2.37 7.70 3.11
C ARG A 429 1.35 6.59 2.93
N SER A 430 1.67 5.38 3.37
CA SER A 430 0.81 4.20 3.28
C SER A 430 -0.37 4.30 4.25
N PHE A 431 -0.20 5.00 5.37
CA PHE A 431 -1.28 5.26 6.32
C PHE A 431 -2.24 6.37 5.90
N THR A 432 -1.78 7.40 5.17
CA THR A 432 -2.58 8.62 4.92
C THR A 432 -2.86 8.95 3.45
N LEU A 433 -1.95 8.62 2.52
CA LEU A 433 -1.99 9.11 1.13
C LEU A 433 -2.27 8.01 0.10
N ASN A 434 -1.69 6.83 0.27
CA ASN A 434 -1.82 5.76 -0.71
C ASN A 434 -3.11 4.96 -0.47
N LEU A 435 -3.76 4.54 -1.55
CA LEU A 435 -4.72 3.45 -1.45
C LEU A 435 -3.94 2.15 -1.34
N GLU A 436 -4.22 1.40 -0.28
CA GLU A 436 -3.56 0.13 0.03
C GLU A 436 -4.61 -0.93 0.35
N VAL A 437 -4.16 -2.18 0.42
CA VAL A 437 -4.95 -3.32 0.88
C VAL A 437 -4.07 -4.27 1.68
N SER A 438 -4.57 -4.67 2.84
CA SER A 438 -3.95 -5.67 3.71
C SER A 438 -4.92 -6.84 3.90
N LEU A 439 -4.40 -8.04 4.05
CA LEU A 439 -5.14 -9.23 4.41
C LEU A 439 -4.70 -9.64 5.81
N MET A 440 -5.62 -9.63 6.76
CA MET A 440 -5.43 -10.25 8.07
C MET A 440 -5.89 -11.70 7.98
N VAL A 441 -5.01 -12.62 8.36
CA VAL A 441 -5.24 -14.06 8.35
C VAL A 441 -5.07 -14.59 9.77
N ARG A 442 -6.05 -15.38 10.24
CA ARG A 442 -5.93 -16.18 11.45
C ARG A 442 -5.86 -17.66 11.06
N GLY A 443 -4.77 -18.31 11.43
CA GLY A 443 -4.51 -19.71 11.15
C GLY A 443 -3.05 -20.03 11.42
N SER A 444 -2.77 -21.00 12.28
CA SER A 444 -1.41 -21.36 12.68
C SER A 444 -0.57 -21.84 11.49
N GLU A 445 -1.14 -22.65 10.59
CA GLU A 445 -0.46 -23.13 9.38
C GLU A 445 0.02 -21.97 8.49
N PHE A 446 -0.84 -20.98 8.24
CA PHE A 446 -0.45 -19.81 7.45
C PHE A 446 0.59 -18.94 8.16
N VAL A 447 0.52 -18.85 9.50
CA VAL A 447 1.55 -18.16 10.28
C VAL A 447 2.87 -18.91 10.18
N GLU A 448 2.87 -20.23 10.27
CA GLU A 448 4.05 -21.10 10.11
C GLU A 448 4.68 -20.94 8.72
N ASP A 449 3.88 -20.99 7.64
CA ASP A 449 4.35 -20.74 6.27
C ASP A 449 5.04 -19.36 6.16
N LEU A 450 4.45 -18.33 6.78
CA LEU A 450 5.03 -16.99 6.76
C LEU A 450 6.28 -16.89 7.65
N ARG A 451 6.38 -17.70 8.70
CA ARG A 451 7.57 -17.81 9.56
C ARG A 451 8.72 -18.47 8.83
N GLU A 452 8.45 -19.46 7.96
CA GLU A 452 9.47 -20.04 7.08
C GLU A 452 10.04 -18.98 6.13
N VAL A 453 9.17 -18.15 5.53
CA VAL A 453 9.62 -17.00 4.71
C VAL A 453 10.49 -16.04 5.53
N GLN A 454 10.09 -15.72 6.76
CA GLN A 454 10.88 -14.86 7.66
C GLN A 454 12.21 -15.51 8.08
N GLN A 455 12.25 -16.82 8.24
CA GLN A 455 13.47 -17.57 8.54
C GLN A 455 14.45 -17.52 7.37
N ASP A 456 13.98 -17.73 6.14
CA ASP A 456 14.80 -17.53 4.94
C ASP A 456 15.34 -16.10 4.85
N TYR A 457 14.52 -15.09 5.17
CA TYR A 457 15.00 -13.70 5.23
C TYR A 457 16.09 -13.52 6.28
N ARG A 458 16.00 -14.19 7.43
CA ARG A 458 16.99 -14.14 8.51
C ARG A 458 18.33 -14.72 8.06
N GLU A 459 18.31 -15.85 7.37
CA GLU A 459 19.51 -16.51 6.84
C GLU A 459 20.23 -15.63 5.80
N HIS A 460 19.46 -14.93 4.96
CA HIS A 460 19.99 -14.01 3.95
C HIS A 460 20.26 -12.58 4.48
N SER A 461 20.02 -12.34 5.76
CA SER A 461 20.24 -11.04 6.40
C SER A 461 21.47 -11.03 7.30
N ARG A 462 21.94 -9.82 7.62
CA ARG A 462 22.83 -9.59 8.77
C ARG A 462 22.07 -8.86 9.87
N GLU A 463 22.36 -9.18 11.12
CA GLU A 463 21.80 -8.44 12.26
C GLU A 463 22.56 -7.11 12.42
N LEU A 464 21.82 -6.01 12.57
CA LEU A 464 22.37 -4.70 12.91
C LEU A 464 22.48 -4.58 14.43
N SER A 465 23.69 -4.40 14.95
CA SER A 465 23.90 -4.19 16.39
C SER A 465 23.84 -2.71 16.77
N LEU A 466 23.43 -2.43 18.02
CA LEU A 466 23.51 -1.07 18.58
C LEU A 466 24.94 -0.51 18.56
N ARG A 467 25.93 -1.37 18.83
CA ARG A 467 27.35 -0.97 18.81
C ARG A 467 27.80 -0.55 17.40
N GLU A 468 27.41 -1.28 16.37
CA GLU A 468 27.66 -0.90 14.98
C GLU A 468 26.96 0.42 14.65
N TRP A 469 25.71 0.59 15.10
CA TRP A 469 24.93 1.79 14.83
C TRP A 469 25.55 3.06 15.43
N GLN A 470 26.06 2.99 16.66
CA GLN A 470 26.70 4.11 17.35
C GLN A 470 28.04 4.54 16.73
N GLN A 471 28.65 3.69 15.89
CA GLN A 471 29.90 4.00 15.20
C GLN A 471 29.69 4.68 13.84
N GLN A 472 28.43 4.95 13.44
CA GLN A 472 28.14 5.58 12.16
C GLN A 472 28.74 6.99 12.07
N PRO A 473 29.26 7.38 10.89
CA PRO A 473 29.85 8.70 10.71
C PRO A 473 28.80 9.80 10.85
N LEU A 474 29.18 10.94 11.43
CA LEU A 474 28.30 12.11 11.63
C LEU A 474 27.59 12.59 10.36
N ARG A 475 28.23 12.42 9.20
CA ARG A 475 27.62 12.77 7.90
C ARG A 475 26.40 11.90 7.59
N SER A 476 26.45 10.61 7.93
CA SER A 476 25.31 9.70 7.75
C SER A 476 24.17 10.09 8.68
N THR A 477 24.46 10.28 9.98
CA THR A 477 23.43 10.60 10.97
C THR A 477 22.77 11.96 10.71
N LEU A 478 23.52 12.93 10.18
CA LEU A 478 22.94 14.20 9.72
C LEU A 478 21.96 14.00 8.55
N LEU A 479 22.34 13.21 7.54
CA LEU A 479 21.46 12.89 6.42
C LEU A 479 20.20 12.14 6.86
N ASP A 480 20.35 11.17 7.76
CA ASP A 480 19.23 10.40 8.33
C ASP A 480 18.23 11.33 9.04
N ASN A 481 18.73 12.26 9.88
CA ASN A 481 17.91 13.23 10.60
C ASN A 481 17.24 14.26 9.69
N LEU A 482 17.93 14.74 8.65
CA LEU A 482 17.34 15.66 7.66
C LEU A 482 16.26 14.96 6.83
N ALA A 483 16.50 13.72 6.43
CA ALA A 483 15.52 12.92 5.70
C ALA A 483 14.25 12.67 6.53
N ARG A 484 14.37 12.47 7.84
CA ARG A 484 13.23 12.35 8.77
C ARG A 484 12.27 13.54 8.68
N LEU A 485 12.76 14.77 8.49
CA LEU A 485 11.90 15.96 8.39
C LEU A 485 10.96 15.91 7.17
N THR A 486 11.31 15.13 6.15
CA THR A 486 10.45 14.98 4.96
C THR A 486 9.20 14.15 5.21
N SER A 487 9.17 13.32 6.27
CA SER A 487 7.96 12.57 6.66
C SER A 487 6.90 13.48 7.31
N ALA A 488 7.31 14.58 7.96
CA ALA A 488 6.39 15.54 8.58
C ALA A 488 5.55 16.33 7.56
N LEU A 489 5.98 16.38 6.29
CA LEU A 489 5.28 17.04 5.19
C LEU A 489 4.21 16.14 4.53
N GLN A 490 4.13 14.85 4.91
CA GLN A 490 3.30 13.84 4.26
C GLN A 490 1.94 13.62 4.94
#